data_AF-M0ZZ23-F1
#
_entry.id   AF-M0ZZ23-F1
#
_cell.length_a   1.000
_cell.length_b   1.000
_cell.length_c   1.000
_cell.angle_alpha   90.00
_cell.angle_beta   90.00
_cell.angle_gamma   90.00
#
_symmetry.space_group_name_H-M   'P 1'
#
loop_
_entity.id
_entity.type
_entity.pdbx_description
1 polymer ?
#
loop_
_entity_poly.entity_id
_entity_poly.type
_entity_poly.pdbx_seq_one_letter_code
_entity_poly.pdbx_strand_id
1 'polypeptide(L)'
;MEVSAECNLWDSVLEITKVAQEKGGDPLVWAIQVSSCLISSGVSLPSFELANFLVSNICWENNLPIAWKFLEKALVLKIVSPIIVFPLLSSRVIQNRHLRPAAFRLYMELMRRHIFTLKIHVNMQSYQKIVNFLDSILHLTEIFGVHADEPGVLVVEIIFSLVWQLLDASLDDEGLLQLTPEKKSRWPTKPEDMEIDGCIADMERNEQKERLKNLNTLLAIELIGQFLQNKVTAKILYLARQNMPVHWGDFVQRIQLLAGNSSALQSSSIISPKALLQLASDAHNLSKANSLQEHYVRSTSRSLATCAGLCFGSSRSSLWLPLDLFLEDAMDGSQVNATSAIEIITDLVKSLQAINATTWHETFLGLWMAALRLVQRERDPIEGPVPRLDTRLCMLFSIITLVIADLIEEEESEACDEIESSIGRHMKKQVEGTRRGDVVSCLQNLGDYQSLLTPPQAVTTAANQAAAKAMMFRSGANTSYFECINMKDMPTNCSGNLHHLIVEACIARNLLDTSAYFWPGFVNGRMNQLPHSMPTQVPGWSSFMKGAPLTPTMINALVSAPASRYA
;
A
#
# COMPACT_ATOMS: atom_id res chain seq x y z
N MET A 1 -51.12 31.68 -5.71
CA MET A 1 -49.87 32.06 -5.02
C MET A 1 -49.36 30.80 -4.36
N GLU A 2 -48.57 30.01 -5.08
CA GLU A 2 -47.80 28.91 -4.49
C GLU A 2 -46.60 29.54 -3.79
N VAL A 3 -46.62 29.50 -2.46
CA VAL A 3 -45.45 29.82 -1.65
C VAL A 3 -44.63 28.54 -1.61
N SER A 4 -43.72 28.37 -2.55
CA SER A 4 -42.66 27.36 -2.46
C SER A 4 -41.72 27.78 -1.33
N ALA A 5 -42.00 27.32 -0.12
CA ALA A 5 -41.03 27.37 0.96
C ALA A 5 -39.86 26.47 0.56
N GLU A 6 -38.72 27.06 0.18
CA GLU A 6 -37.44 26.36 0.12
C GLU A 6 -37.13 25.86 1.54
N CYS A 7 -37.50 24.61 1.83
CA CYS A 7 -37.15 23.97 3.09
C CYS A 7 -35.65 23.69 3.03
N ASN A 8 -34.86 24.27 3.94
CA ASN A 8 -33.42 23.98 4.00
C ASN A 8 -33.24 22.47 4.16
N LEU A 9 -32.29 21.91 3.42
CA LEU A 9 -31.94 20.49 3.48
C LEU A 9 -31.76 19.99 4.93
N TRP A 10 -31.08 20.77 5.75
CA TRP A 10 -30.81 20.44 7.15
C TRP A 10 -32.05 20.49 8.03
N ASP A 11 -33.03 21.35 7.72
CA ASP A 11 -34.31 21.40 8.43
C ASP A 11 -35.13 20.14 8.12
N SER A 12 -35.07 19.65 6.88
CA SER A 12 -35.68 18.38 6.49
C SER A 12 -35.02 17.19 7.19
N VAL A 13 -33.69 17.16 7.29
CA VAL A 13 -32.96 16.09 8.02
C VAL A 13 -33.25 16.16 9.53
N LEU A 14 -33.37 17.36 10.10
CA LEU A 14 -33.76 17.57 11.50
C LEU A 14 -35.17 17.03 11.76
N GLU A 15 -36.12 17.31 10.88
CA GLU A 15 -37.50 16.86 11.02
C GLU A 15 -37.59 15.33 10.94
N ILE A 16 -36.93 14.71 9.95
CA ILE A 16 -36.82 13.24 9.85
C ILE A 16 -36.24 12.66 11.14
N THR A 17 -35.19 13.29 11.68
CA THR A 17 -34.53 12.88 12.93
C THR A 17 -35.47 12.95 14.13
N LYS A 18 -36.18 14.07 14.32
CA LYS A 18 -37.14 14.24 15.42
C LYS A 18 -38.29 13.24 15.33
N VAL A 19 -38.88 13.09 14.14
CA VAL A 19 -39.99 12.16 13.91
C VAL A 19 -39.57 10.71 14.17
N ALA A 20 -38.37 10.32 13.73
CA ALA A 20 -37.85 8.98 13.98
C ALA A 20 -37.58 8.71 15.47
N GLN A 21 -37.07 9.72 16.20
CA GLN A 21 -36.84 9.65 17.64
C GLN A 21 -38.16 9.53 18.42
N GLU A 22 -39.16 10.38 18.12
CA GLU A 22 -40.47 10.36 18.79
C GLU A 22 -41.24 9.05 18.56
N LYS A 23 -41.17 8.51 17.34
CA LYS A 23 -41.84 7.26 16.97
C LYS A 23 -41.08 6.01 17.42
N GLY A 24 -39.85 6.15 17.93
CA GLY A 24 -38.97 5.02 18.24
C GLY A 24 -38.68 4.14 17.02
N GLY A 25 -38.56 4.74 15.84
CA GLY A 25 -38.40 4.02 14.57
C GLY A 25 -37.10 3.21 14.51
N ASP A 26 -37.07 2.16 13.68
CA ASP A 26 -35.86 1.36 13.48
C ASP A 26 -34.69 2.27 13.00
N PRO A 27 -33.57 2.34 13.76
CA PRO A 27 -32.40 3.14 13.38
C PRO A 27 -31.87 2.86 11.98
N LEU A 28 -32.05 1.65 11.45
CA LEU A 28 -31.65 1.32 10.07
C LEU A 28 -32.53 2.01 9.05
N VAL A 29 -33.85 1.98 9.24
CA VAL A 29 -34.82 2.66 8.36
C VAL A 29 -34.62 4.17 8.41
N TRP A 30 -34.37 4.70 9.61
CA TRP A 30 -34.02 6.11 9.79
C TRP A 30 -32.76 6.50 9.01
N ALA A 31 -31.69 5.69 9.07
CA ALA A 31 -30.47 5.94 8.29
C ALA A 31 -30.71 5.92 6.77
N ILE A 32 -31.54 5.00 6.27
CA ILE A 32 -31.91 4.92 4.86
C ILE A 32 -32.72 6.16 4.43
N GLN A 33 -33.66 6.63 5.25
CA GLN A 33 -34.45 7.83 4.96
C GLN A 33 -33.59 9.08 4.86
N VAL A 34 -32.67 9.28 5.81
CA VAL A 34 -31.72 10.40 5.78
C VAL A 34 -30.80 10.30 4.56
N SER A 35 -30.28 9.10 4.25
CA SER A 35 -29.46 8.87 3.05
C SER A 35 -30.22 9.21 1.77
N SER A 36 -31.48 8.78 1.66
CA SER A 36 -32.32 9.03 0.49
C SER A 36 -32.58 10.53 0.29
N CYS A 37 -32.89 11.25 1.38
CA CYS A 37 -33.11 12.70 1.38
C CYS A 37 -31.86 13.49 0.93
N LEU A 38 -30.67 13.05 1.35
CA LEU A 38 -29.41 13.68 0.96
C LEU A 38 -29.07 13.39 -0.51
N ILE A 39 -29.25 12.15 -0.97
CA ILE A 39 -29.02 11.76 -2.36
C ILE A 39 -29.98 12.50 -3.30
N SER A 40 -31.27 12.61 -2.95
CA SER A 40 -32.25 13.37 -3.75
C SER A 40 -31.91 14.87 -3.84
N SER A 41 -31.15 15.38 -2.86
CA SER A 41 -30.71 16.77 -2.79
C SER A 41 -29.31 16.98 -3.37
N GLY A 42 -28.72 15.96 -4.00
CA GLY A 42 -27.42 16.04 -4.68
C GLY A 42 -26.19 16.03 -3.77
N VAL A 43 -26.34 15.67 -2.48
CA VAL A 43 -25.20 15.59 -1.54
C VAL A 43 -24.45 14.27 -1.72
N SER A 44 -23.14 14.35 -1.96
CA SER A 44 -22.27 13.17 -2.02
C SER A 44 -22.07 12.57 -0.62
N LEU A 45 -22.21 11.25 -0.51
CA LEU A 45 -21.92 10.50 0.71
C LEU A 45 -20.55 9.79 0.58
N PRO A 46 -19.75 9.69 1.65
CA PRO A 46 -20.00 10.21 3.00
C PRO A 46 -19.86 11.74 3.11
N SER A 47 -20.76 12.39 3.89
CA SER A 47 -20.74 13.85 4.11
C SER A 47 -20.19 14.21 5.50
N PHE A 48 -19.28 15.18 5.56
CA PHE A 48 -18.72 15.70 6.81
C PHE A 48 -19.67 16.70 7.48
N GLU A 49 -20.46 17.43 6.71
CA GLU A 49 -21.51 18.33 7.22
C GLU A 49 -22.59 17.54 7.95
N LEU A 50 -22.98 16.38 7.40
CA LEU A 50 -23.91 15.49 8.09
C LEU A 50 -23.29 14.95 9.37
N ALA A 51 -22.02 14.54 9.36
CA ALA A 51 -21.34 14.08 10.56
C ALA A 51 -21.35 15.16 11.66
N ASN A 52 -21.07 16.43 11.30
CA ASN A 52 -21.16 17.55 12.23
C ASN A 52 -22.57 17.76 12.78
N PHE A 53 -23.58 17.73 11.91
CA PHE A 53 -24.98 17.89 12.27
C PHE A 53 -25.45 16.77 13.21
N LEU A 54 -25.12 15.52 12.91
CA LEU A 54 -25.51 14.37 13.73
C LEU A 54 -24.82 14.40 15.09
N VAL A 55 -23.51 14.63 15.15
CA VAL A 55 -22.79 14.73 16.43
C VAL A 55 -23.32 15.90 17.27
N SER A 56 -23.69 17.01 16.62
CA SER A 56 -24.30 18.16 17.30
C SER A 56 -25.68 17.89 17.87
N ASN A 57 -26.49 17.10 17.17
CA ASN A 57 -27.81 16.73 17.67
C ASN A 57 -27.76 15.62 18.73
N ILE A 58 -26.83 14.66 18.61
CA ILE A 58 -26.71 13.51 19.53
C ILE A 58 -26.10 13.93 20.87
N CYS A 59 -25.11 14.82 20.85
CA CYS A 59 -24.50 15.32 22.07
C CYS A 59 -25.47 16.26 22.80
N TRP A 60 -25.49 16.18 24.14
CA TRP A 60 -26.29 17.01 25.03
C TRP A 60 -27.78 16.66 25.08
N GLU A 61 -28.64 17.49 24.49
CA GLU A 61 -30.08 17.48 24.73
C GLU A 61 -30.76 16.18 24.24
N ASN A 62 -30.21 15.52 23.21
CA ASN A 62 -30.75 14.26 22.67
C ASN A 62 -29.80 13.07 22.86
N ASN A 63 -29.13 12.97 24.01
CA ASN A 63 -28.27 11.83 24.37
C ASN A 63 -29.09 10.56 24.67
N LEU A 64 -29.90 10.12 23.70
CA LEU A 64 -30.78 8.97 23.77
C LEU A 64 -30.10 7.74 23.15
N PRO A 65 -30.27 6.52 23.72
CA PRO A 65 -29.67 5.30 23.17
C PRO A 65 -30.01 5.05 21.69
N ILE A 66 -31.21 5.45 21.24
CA ILE A 66 -31.65 5.31 19.86
C ILE A 66 -30.82 6.17 18.89
N ALA A 67 -30.38 7.35 19.31
CA ALA A 67 -29.60 8.28 18.49
C ALA A 67 -28.16 7.76 18.28
N TRP A 68 -27.57 7.14 19.31
CA TRP A 68 -26.29 6.44 19.18
C TRP A 68 -26.37 5.20 18.28
N LYS A 69 -27.46 4.42 18.39
CA LYS A 69 -27.72 3.30 17.46
C LYS A 69 -27.89 3.79 16.02
N PHE A 70 -28.55 4.93 15.82
CA PHE A 70 -28.66 5.54 14.50
C PHE A 70 -27.29 5.97 13.96
N LEU A 71 -26.43 6.60 14.76
CA LEU A 71 -25.07 6.94 14.36
C LEU A 71 -24.25 5.70 14.00
N GLU A 72 -24.39 4.62 14.77
CA GLU A 72 -23.78 3.32 14.45
C GLU A 72 -24.25 2.81 13.07
N LYS A 73 -25.57 2.86 12.78
CA LYS A 73 -26.09 2.48 11.46
C LYS A 73 -25.60 3.40 10.34
N ALA A 74 -25.47 4.70 10.60
CA ALA A 74 -24.93 5.65 9.64
C ALA A 74 -23.46 5.36 9.28
N LEU A 75 -22.65 4.93 10.26
CA LEU A 75 -21.28 4.47 10.03
C LEU A 75 -21.23 3.17 9.24
N VAL A 76 -22.08 2.19 9.57
CA VAL A 76 -22.15 0.90 8.84
C VAL A 76 -22.56 1.10 7.38
N LEU A 77 -23.53 1.97 7.12
CA LEU A 77 -24.01 2.31 5.77
C LEU A 77 -23.10 3.30 5.03
N LYS A 78 -21.97 3.72 5.63
CA LYS A 78 -21.01 4.69 5.06
C LYS A 78 -21.64 6.03 4.67
N ILE A 79 -22.71 6.44 5.36
CA ILE A 79 -23.35 7.75 5.18
C ILE A 79 -22.46 8.84 5.79
N VAL A 80 -21.75 8.51 6.86
CA VAL A 80 -20.75 9.36 7.51
C VAL A 80 -19.42 8.60 7.63
N SER A 81 -18.31 9.35 7.59
CA SER A 81 -16.97 8.76 7.72
C SER A 81 -16.55 8.67 9.19
N PRO A 82 -16.06 7.50 9.67
CA PRO A 82 -15.59 7.38 11.04
C PRO A 82 -14.40 8.32 11.35
N ILE A 83 -13.57 8.64 10.35
CA ILE A 83 -12.43 9.56 10.51
C ILE A 83 -12.85 11.01 10.81
N ILE A 84 -14.11 11.36 10.52
CA ILE A 84 -14.68 12.67 10.83
C ILE A 84 -15.49 12.60 12.12
N VAL A 85 -16.29 11.54 12.28
CA VAL A 85 -17.17 11.36 13.44
C VAL A 85 -16.40 11.23 14.75
N PHE A 86 -15.28 10.49 14.77
CA PHE A 86 -14.53 10.28 16.02
C PHE A 86 -13.82 11.54 16.53
N PRO A 87 -13.12 12.34 15.69
CA PRO A 87 -12.65 13.68 16.08
C PRO A 87 -13.76 14.57 16.67
N LEU A 88 -14.90 14.64 15.98
CA LEU A 88 -16.04 15.44 16.44
C LEU A 88 -16.55 15.00 17.81
N LEU A 89 -16.75 13.69 18.00
CA LEU A 89 -17.17 13.15 19.29
C LEU A 89 -16.10 13.34 20.37
N SER A 90 -14.82 13.17 20.03
CA SER A 90 -13.71 13.30 20.98
C SER A 90 -13.68 14.69 21.62
N SER A 91 -13.78 15.75 20.81
CA SER A 91 -13.78 17.15 21.25
C SER A 91 -14.93 17.47 22.23
N ARG A 92 -16.09 16.80 22.12
CA ARG A 92 -17.29 17.10 22.92
C ARG A 92 -17.48 16.16 24.11
N VAL A 93 -17.26 14.86 23.89
CA VAL A 93 -17.58 13.81 24.86
C VAL A 93 -16.49 13.67 25.92
N ILE A 94 -15.21 13.80 25.54
CA ILE A 94 -14.09 13.62 26.49
C ILE A 94 -14.09 14.72 27.56
N GLN A 95 -14.38 15.96 27.17
CA GLN A 95 -14.51 17.09 28.09
C GLN A 95 -15.57 16.86 29.18
N ASN A 96 -16.68 16.22 28.82
CA ASN A 96 -17.82 16.03 29.70
C ASN A 96 -17.93 14.62 30.27
N ARG A 97 -16.86 13.82 30.19
CA ARG A 97 -16.87 12.41 30.59
C ARG A 97 -17.28 12.17 32.04
N HIS A 98 -16.94 13.09 32.95
CA HIS A 98 -17.36 13.00 34.36
C HIS A 98 -18.82 13.39 34.58
N LEU A 99 -19.32 14.39 33.84
CA LEU A 99 -20.71 14.82 33.92
C LEU A 99 -21.65 13.78 33.29
N ARG A 100 -21.23 13.20 32.14
CA ARG A 100 -22.01 12.27 31.32
C ARG A 100 -21.23 10.97 30.98
N PRO A 101 -20.93 10.12 31.98
CA PRO A 101 -20.11 8.92 31.77
C PRO A 101 -20.74 7.89 30.83
N ALA A 102 -22.07 7.84 30.72
CA ALA A 102 -22.74 6.96 29.76
C ALA A 102 -22.43 7.34 28.29
N ALA A 103 -22.35 8.63 27.97
CA ALA A 103 -21.99 9.09 26.63
C ALA A 103 -20.53 8.73 26.30
N PHE A 104 -19.62 8.89 27.27
CA PHE A 104 -18.22 8.49 27.11
C PHE A 104 -18.08 6.98 26.89
N ARG A 105 -18.86 6.16 27.62
CA ARG A 105 -18.93 4.71 27.38
C ARG A 105 -19.35 4.38 25.94
N LEU A 106 -20.44 5.00 25.46
CA LEU A 106 -20.96 4.75 24.11
C LEU A 106 -19.97 5.18 23.03
N TYR A 107 -19.32 6.34 23.19
CA TYR A 107 -18.26 6.81 22.31
C TYR A 107 -17.11 5.80 22.19
N MET A 108 -16.60 5.30 23.32
CA MET A 108 -15.50 4.33 23.33
C MET A 108 -15.89 2.99 22.71
N GLU A 109 -17.10 2.48 22.98
CA GLU A 109 -17.60 1.24 22.36
C GLU A 109 -17.82 1.41 20.85
N LEU A 110 -18.27 2.59 20.40
CA LEU A 110 -18.40 2.91 18.98
C LEU A 110 -17.04 2.97 18.29
N MET A 111 -16.04 3.61 18.93
CA MET A 111 -14.65 3.60 18.48
C MET A 111 -14.13 2.17 18.33
N ARG A 112 -14.27 1.35 19.37
CA ARG A 112 -13.82 -0.04 19.39
C ARG A 112 -14.34 -0.84 18.20
N ARG A 113 -15.58 -0.60 17.75
CA ARG A 113 -16.20 -1.32 16.64
C ARG A 113 -15.78 -0.83 15.26
N HIS A 114 -15.65 0.48 15.08
CA HIS A 114 -15.51 1.06 13.74
C HIS A 114 -14.13 1.63 13.42
N ILE A 115 -13.31 1.97 14.42
CA ILE A 115 -12.02 2.60 14.15
C ILE A 115 -10.94 1.60 13.72
N PHE A 116 -11.09 0.32 14.05
CA PHE A 116 -10.15 -0.73 13.64
C PHE A 116 -10.52 -1.40 12.31
N THR A 117 -11.73 -1.17 11.81
CA THR A 117 -12.25 -1.68 10.53
C THR A 117 -12.22 -0.62 9.41
N LEU A 118 -11.50 0.47 9.64
CA LEU A 118 -11.39 1.61 8.73
C LEU A 118 -10.89 1.19 7.35
N LYS A 119 -11.73 1.36 6.33
CA LYS A 119 -11.29 1.58 4.95
C LYS A 119 -11.29 3.07 4.69
N ILE A 120 -10.13 3.70 4.82
CA ILE A 120 -9.97 5.15 4.68
C ILE A 120 -10.18 5.52 3.21
N HIS A 121 -11.31 6.16 2.90
CA HIS A 121 -11.55 6.79 1.61
C HIS A 121 -11.67 8.29 1.87
N VAL A 122 -10.56 9.01 1.72
CA VAL A 122 -10.60 10.48 1.73
C VAL A 122 -10.84 10.92 0.29
N ASN A 123 -12.05 11.42 0.01
CA ASN A 123 -12.34 11.97 -1.31
C ASN A 123 -11.49 13.23 -1.54
N MET A 124 -10.65 13.19 -2.58
CA MET A 124 -9.67 14.23 -2.91
C MET A 124 -10.31 15.60 -3.21
N GLN A 125 -11.57 15.63 -3.69
CA GLN A 125 -12.25 16.87 -4.09
C GLN A 125 -12.68 17.75 -2.89
N SER A 126 -12.89 17.15 -1.71
CA SER A 126 -13.29 17.87 -0.48
C SER A 126 -12.18 17.91 0.57
N TYR A 127 -10.97 17.47 0.22
CA TYR A 127 -9.88 17.27 1.17
C TYR A 127 -9.53 18.54 1.95
N GLN A 128 -9.29 19.67 1.27
CA GLN A 128 -8.93 20.91 1.95
C GLN A 128 -10.00 21.40 2.93
N LYS A 129 -11.29 21.24 2.57
CA LYS A 129 -12.40 21.61 3.45
C LYS A 129 -12.41 20.72 4.70
N ILE A 130 -12.16 19.43 4.54
CA ILE A 130 -12.10 18.45 5.64
C ILE A 130 -10.91 18.74 6.55
N VAL A 131 -9.72 19.01 5.99
CA VAL A 131 -8.52 19.37 6.78
C VAL A 131 -8.80 20.60 7.62
N ASN A 132 -9.24 21.70 6.99
CA ASN A 132 -9.52 22.95 7.71
C ASN A 132 -10.63 22.77 8.77
N PHE A 133 -11.66 21.98 8.46
CA PHE A 133 -12.73 21.68 9.39
C PHE A 133 -12.22 20.88 10.60
N LEU A 134 -11.46 19.82 10.39
CA LEU A 134 -10.90 19.01 11.48
C LEU A 134 -9.84 19.77 12.28
N ASP A 135 -9.06 20.61 11.62
CA ASP A 135 -8.11 21.49 12.28
C ASP A 135 -8.83 22.51 13.18
N SER A 136 -9.98 23.03 12.76
CA SER A 136 -10.80 23.92 13.61
C SER A 136 -11.38 23.24 14.86
N ILE A 137 -11.44 21.90 14.88
CA ILE A 137 -12.00 21.11 15.98
C ILE A 137 -10.90 20.58 16.90
N LEU A 138 -9.81 20.10 16.31
CA LEU A 138 -8.73 19.41 17.01
C LEU A 138 -7.47 20.27 17.17
N HIS A 139 -7.38 21.44 16.55
CA HIS A 139 -6.20 22.31 16.58
C HIS A 139 -4.91 21.57 16.20
N LEU A 140 -4.98 20.72 15.17
CA LEU A 140 -3.89 19.81 14.76
C LEU A 140 -2.64 20.60 14.34
N THR A 141 -2.82 21.65 13.52
CA THR A 141 -1.74 22.53 13.07
C THR A 141 -1.05 23.21 14.25
N GLU A 142 -1.82 23.71 15.22
CA GLU A 142 -1.28 24.38 16.41
C GLU A 142 -0.49 23.41 17.30
N ILE A 143 -1.02 22.19 17.49
CA ILE A 143 -0.44 21.21 18.40
C ILE A 143 0.78 20.51 17.80
N PHE A 144 0.71 20.10 16.53
CA PHE A 144 1.77 19.35 15.86
C PHE A 144 2.74 20.23 15.09
N GLY A 145 2.35 21.45 14.73
CA GLY A 145 3.18 22.37 13.93
C GLY A 145 3.38 21.91 12.48
N VAL A 146 2.54 20.98 12.02
CA VAL A 146 2.58 20.40 10.66
C VAL A 146 1.25 20.71 9.99
N HIS A 147 1.31 21.13 8.73
CA HIS A 147 0.13 21.19 7.88
C HIS A 147 -0.07 19.85 7.18
N ALA A 148 -1.26 19.28 7.29
CA ALA A 148 -1.62 18.09 6.55
C ALA A 148 -1.86 18.43 5.07
N ASP A 149 -0.77 18.45 4.29
CA ASP A 149 -0.82 18.66 2.83
C ASP A 149 -1.29 17.40 2.09
N GLU A 150 -1.13 16.23 2.71
CA GLU A 150 -1.50 14.92 2.14
C GLU A 150 -2.50 14.18 3.05
N PRO A 151 -3.47 13.44 2.48
CA PRO A 151 -4.49 12.74 3.25
C PRO A 151 -3.91 11.71 4.23
N GLY A 152 -2.75 11.14 3.94
CA GLY A 152 -2.02 10.26 4.86
C GLY A 152 -1.55 10.96 6.13
N VAL A 153 -1.08 12.20 6.03
CA VAL A 153 -0.63 13.01 7.18
C VAL A 153 -1.80 13.30 8.10
N LEU A 154 -2.95 13.70 7.55
CA LEU A 154 -4.18 13.94 8.30
C LEU A 154 -4.61 12.70 9.09
N VAL A 155 -4.54 11.52 8.49
CA VAL A 155 -4.87 10.25 9.16
C VAL A 155 -3.96 10.00 10.36
N VAL A 156 -2.66 10.22 10.20
CA VAL A 156 -1.67 10.05 11.27
C VAL A 156 -1.97 11.00 12.42
N GLU A 157 -2.19 12.29 12.12
CA GLU A 157 -2.53 13.32 13.11
C GLU A 157 -3.83 12.98 13.86
N ILE A 158 -4.88 12.56 13.15
CA ILE A 158 -6.16 12.19 13.76
C ILE A 158 -6.01 10.98 14.68
N ILE A 159 -5.42 9.88 14.19
CA ILE A 159 -5.29 8.67 15.00
C ILE A 159 -4.41 8.93 16.22
N PHE A 160 -3.31 9.68 16.05
CA PHE A 160 -2.44 10.02 17.16
C PHE A 160 -3.14 10.93 18.18
N SER A 161 -3.86 11.95 17.72
CA SER A 161 -4.62 12.84 18.60
C SER A 161 -5.69 12.10 19.41
N LEU A 162 -6.45 11.18 18.81
CA LEU A 162 -7.46 10.38 19.51
C LEU A 162 -6.84 9.50 20.61
N VAL A 163 -5.74 8.82 20.32
CA VAL A 163 -5.03 7.99 21.31
C VAL A 163 -4.46 8.85 22.43
N TRP A 164 -3.92 10.01 22.11
CA TRP A 164 -3.40 10.95 23.10
C TRP A 164 -4.50 11.52 24.00
N GLN A 165 -5.64 11.92 23.43
CA GLN A 165 -6.76 12.42 24.23
C GLN A 165 -7.31 11.35 25.19
N LEU A 166 -7.36 10.09 24.77
CA LEU A 166 -7.71 8.98 25.67
C LEU A 166 -6.68 8.83 26.80
N LEU A 167 -5.39 8.95 26.50
CA LEU A 167 -4.32 8.88 27.50
C LEU A 167 -4.45 10.01 28.52
N ASP A 168 -4.68 11.24 28.06
CA ASP A 168 -4.83 12.41 28.92
C ASP A 168 -6.09 12.30 29.79
N ALA A 169 -7.19 11.83 29.21
CA ALA A 169 -8.42 11.56 29.95
C ALA A 169 -8.20 10.51 31.04
N SER A 170 -7.51 9.40 30.73
CA SER A 170 -7.19 8.36 31.73
C SER A 170 -6.28 8.88 32.84
N LEU A 171 -5.28 9.70 32.50
CA LEU A 171 -4.40 10.32 33.49
C LEU A 171 -5.13 11.33 34.38
N ASP A 172 -6.05 12.12 33.83
CA ASP A 172 -6.86 13.09 34.59
C ASP A 172 -7.86 12.37 35.51
N ASP A 173 -8.49 11.29 35.03
CA ASP A 173 -9.41 10.46 35.82
C ASP A 173 -8.75 9.86 37.06
N GLU A 174 -7.47 9.47 36.96
CA GLU A 174 -6.69 8.93 38.09
C GLU A 174 -5.88 10.01 38.84
N GLY A 175 -6.08 11.30 38.52
CA GLY A 175 -5.39 12.43 39.17
C GLY A 175 -3.88 12.51 38.88
N LEU A 176 -3.39 11.75 37.90
CA LEU A 176 -1.99 11.66 37.51
C LEU A 176 -1.57 12.78 36.55
N LEU A 177 -2.52 13.42 35.84
CA LEU A 177 -2.20 14.43 34.84
C LEU A 177 -1.36 15.60 35.38
N GLN A 178 -1.51 15.95 36.67
CA GLN A 178 -0.73 16.98 37.36
C GLN A 178 0.77 16.65 37.50
N LEU A 179 1.14 15.37 37.38
CA LEU A 179 2.53 14.90 37.45
C LEU A 179 3.24 14.98 36.09
N THR A 180 2.52 15.33 35.03
CA THR A 180 3.12 15.55 33.71
C THR A 180 3.89 16.88 33.68
N PRO A 181 4.93 17.03 32.82
CA PRO A 181 5.72 18.27 32.75
C PRO A 181 4.88 19.52 32.47
N GLU A 182 3.85 19.36 31.62
CA GLU A 182 2.96 20.44 31.20
C GLU A 182 1.85 20.72 32.22
N LYS A 183 1.61 19.78 33.16
CA LYS A 183 0.55 19.82 34.21
C LYS A 183 -0.88 19.99 33.68
N LYS A 184 -1.06 19.96 32.36
CA LYS A 184 -2.33 20.11 31.66
C LYS A 184 -2.34 19.25 30.40
N SER A 185 -3.54 18.87 30.01
CA SER A 185 -3.79 18.25 28.71
C SER A 185 -3.64 19.29 27.59
N ARG A 186 -3.26 18.83 26.40
CA ARG A 186 -3.17 19.68 25.20
C ARG A 186 -4.55 19.98 24.61
N TRP A 187 -5.50 19.07 24.80
CA TRP A 187 -6.91 19.30 24.52
C TRP A 187 -7.68 19.55 25.82
N PRO A 188 -8.78 20.32 25.81
CA PRO A 188 -9.55 20.54 27.02
C PRO A 188 -10.11 19.20 27.54
N THR A 189 -9.86 18.89 28.81
CA THR A 189 -10.40 17.68 29.49
C THR A 189 -11.52 18.00 30.46
N LYS A 190 -11.78 19.28 30.75
CA LYS A 190 -12.84 19.73 31.65
C LYS A 190 -13.66 20.84 30.98
N PRO A 191 -14.97 20.93 31.21
CA PRO A 191 -15.77 22.03 30.71
C PRO A 191 -15.37 23.33 31.43
N GLU A 192 -15.42 24.46 30.73
CA GLU A 192 -15.02 25.78 31.26
C GLU A 192 -16.03 26.36 32.27
N ASP A 193 -17.24 25.80 32.38
CA ASP A 193 -18.34 26.32 33.22
C ASP A 193 -18.84 25.36 34.31
N MET A 194 -18.73 25.86 35.55
CA MET A 194 -19.41 25.55 36.82
C MET A 194 -19.74 24.09 37.21
N GLU A 195 -19.12 23.65 38.30
CA GLU A 195 -19.66 22.62 39.19
C GLU A 195 -21.00 23.08 39.77
N ILE A 196 -22.12 22.60 39.21
CA ILE A 196 -23.42 22.75 39.86
C ILE A 196 -23.46 21.76 41.01
N ASP A 197 -23.37 22.29 42.23
CA ASP A 197 -23.53 21.57 43.49
C ASP A 197 -24.86 20.82 43.50
N GLY A 198 -24.79 19.48 43.42
CA GLY A 198 -25.94 18.59 43.34
C GLY A 198 -26.37 18.17 44.73
N CYS A 199 -27.58 18.59 45.12
CA CYS A 199 -28.28 18.23 46.36
C CYS A 199 -28.06 16.77 46.82
N ILE A 200 -27.96 16.61 48.14
CA ILE A 200 -27.62 15.42 48.96
C ILE A 200 -28.48 14.15 48.71
N ALA A 201 -29.45 14.17 47.79
CA ALA A 201 -30.42 13.10 47.58
C ALA A 201 -29.92 11.90 46.73
N ASP A 202 -28.71 11.93 46.17
CA ASP A 202 -28.30 11.03 45.07
C ASP A 202 -27.10 10.10 45.39
N MET A 203 -26.91 9.66 46.65
CA MET A 203 -25.74 8.82 47.00
C MET A 203 -25.64 7.50 46.22
N GLU A 204 -26.72 6.73 46.08
CA GLU A 204 -26.69 5.46 45.30
C GLU A 204 -26.45 5.71 43.81
N ARG A 205 -27.00 6.80 43.27
CA ARG A 205 -26.82 7.21 41.88
C ARG A 205 -25.40 7.71 41.61
N ASN A 206 -24.79 8.36 42.60
CA ASN A 206 -23.39 8.77 42.58
C ASN A 206 -22.45 7.59 42.67
N GLU A 207 -22.73 6.57 43.49
CA GLU A 207 -21.93 5.33 43.52
C GLU A 207 -21.94 4.62 42.16
N GLN A 208 -23.12 4.46 41.54
CA GLN A 208 -23.23 3.86 40.21
C GLN A 208 -22.49 4.68 39.15
N LYS A 209 -22.59 6.01 39.23
CA LYS A 209 -21.87 6.94 38.34
C LYS A 209 -20.36 6.81 38.51
N GLU A 210 -19.87 6.69 39.74
CA GLU A 210 -18.45 6.54 40.05
C GLU A 210 -17.90 5.18 39.59
N ARG A 211 -18.65 4.10 39.83
CA ARG A 211 -18.32 2.77 39.28
C ARG A 211 -18.22 2.82 37.75
N LEU A 212 -19.15 3.51 37.07
CA LEU A 212 -19.12 3.66 35.62
C LEU A 212 -17.92 4.49 35.14
N LYS A 213 -17.54 5.56 35.86
CA LYS A 213 -16.32 6.32 35.55
C LYS A 213 -15.08 5.42 35.64
N ASN A 214 -14.91 4.66 36.72
CA ASN A 214 -13.77 3.75 36.88
C ASN A 214 -13.71 2.69 35.76
N LEU A 215 -14.86 2.11 35.40
CA LEU A 215 -14.94 1.17 34.28
C LEU A 215 -14.65 1.84 32.93
N ASN A 216 -14.97 3.13 32.77
CA ASN A 216 -14.66 3.89 31.57
C ASN A 216 -13.17 4.23 31.48
N THR A 217 -12.54 4.61 32.59
CA THR A 217 -11.09 4.84 32.65
C THR A 217 -10.34 3.56 32.27
N LEU A 218 -10.75 2.41 32.81
CA LEU A 218 -10.20 1.11 32.42
C LEU A 218 -10.38 0.84 30.92
N LEU A 219 -11.57 1.08 30.38
CA LEU A 219 -11.87 0.89 28.96
C LEU A 219 -11.02 1.77 28.04
N ALA A 220 -10.77 3.02 28.45
CA ALA A 220 -9.93 3.96 27.71
C ALA A 220 -8.48 3.44 27.64
N ILE A 221 -7.94 2.94 28.77
CA ILE A 221 -6.61 2.34 28.83
C ILE A 221 -6.51 1.09 27.95
N GLU A 222 -7.52 0.22 28.00
CA GLU A 222 -7.60 -0.94 27.11
C GLU A 222 -7.64 -0.55 25.63
N LEU A 223 -8.37 0.52 25.29
CA LEU A 223 -8.44 1.03 23.92
C LEU A 223 -7.09 1.55 23.44
N ILE A 224 -6.36 2.31 24.27
CA ILE A 224 -4.99 2.74 23.96
C ILE A 224 -4.12 1.51 23.64
N GLY A 225 -4.22 0.46 24.45
CA GLY A 225 -3.57 -0.83 24.19
C GLY A 225 -3.95 -1.44 22.84
N GLN A 226 -5.25 -1.47 22.52
CA GLN A 226 -5.76 -1.99 21.24
C GLN A 226 -5.24 -1.19 20.04
N PHE A 227 -5.13 0.15 20.14
CA PHE A 227 -4.52 0.98 19.11
C PHE A 227 -3.06 0.63 18.84
N LEU A 228 -2.30 0.39 19.90
CA LEU A 228 -0.89 0.05 19.79
C LEU A 228 -0.66 -1.41 19.33
N GLN A 229 -1.63 -2.30 19.52
CA GLN A 229 -1.55 -3.71 19.10
C GLN A 229 -2.11 -3.97 17.69
N ASN A 230 -3.12 -3.20 17.25
CA ASN A 230 -3.76 -3.44 15.96
C ASN A 230 -2.79 -3.16 14.80
N LYS A 231 -2.69 -4.09 13.86
CA LYS A 231 -1.72 -4.08 12.75
C LYS A 231 -1.72 -2.79 11.93
N VAL A 232 -2.88 -2.17 11.73
CA VAL A 232 -3.03 -0.95 10.91
C VAL A 232 -2.72 0.28 11.76
N THR A 233 -3.40 0.45 12.90
CA THR A 233 -3.21 1.64 13.73
C THR A 233 -1.82 1.71 14.36
N ALA A 234 -1.21 0.57 14.70
CA ALA A 234 0.17 0.52 15.18
C ALA A 234 1.16 1.03 14.11
N LYS A 235 0.95 0.71 12.83
CA LYS A 235 1.77 1.26 11.73
C LYS A 235 1.55 2.76 11.55
N ILE A 236 0.31 3.24 11.67
CA ILE A 236 0.00 4.68 11.63
C ILE A 236 0.69 5.41 12.78
N LEU A 237 0.62 4.88 14.01
CA LEU A 237 1.30 5.44 15.18
C LEU A 237 2.83 5.35 15.06
N TYR A 238 3.35 4.33 14.39
CA TYR A 238 4.77 4.26 14.05
C TYR A 238 5.21 5.41 13.13
N LEU A 239 4.36 5.83 12.19
CA LEU A 239 4.63 7.03 11.38
C LEU A 239 4.62 8.30 12.24
N ALA A 240 3.71 8.43 13.21
CA ALA A 240 3.73 9.53 14.17
C ALA A 240 5.04 9.54 14.97
N ARG A 241 5.51 8.38 15.44
CA ARG A 241 6.80 8.23 16.11
C ARG A 241 7.99 8.67 15.26
N GLN A 242 8.00 8.35 13.97
CA GLN A 242 9.10 8.72 13.08
C GLN A 242 9.10 10.22 12.72
N ASN A 243 7.92 10.81 12.52
CA ASN A 243 7.80 12.17 11.98
C ASN A 243 7.59 13.25 13.06
N MET A 244 7.09 12.87 14.24
CA MET A 244 6.83 13.78 15.38
C MET A 244 7.55 13.27 16.65
N PRO A 245 8.90 13.16 16.66
CA PRO A 245 9.64 12.50 17.73
C PRO A 245 9.54 13.23 19.08
N VAL A 246 9.39 14.56 19.07
CA VAL A 246 9.19 15.36 20.29
C VAL A 246 7.86 15.00 20.94
N HIS A 247 6.77 15.07 20.17
CA HIS A 247 5.43 14.69 20.64
C HIS A 247 5.37 13.22 21.04
N TRP A 248 5.98 12.32 20.29
CA TRP A 248 6.04 10.90 20.67
C TRP A 248 6.80 10.70 22.00
N GLY A 249 7.88 11.45 22.22
CA GLY A 249 8.61 11.45 23.49
C GLY A 249 7.71 11.82 24.67
N ASP A 250 6.94 12.91 24.55
CA ASP A 250 5.98 13.34 25.56
C ASP A 250 4.86 12.31 25.78
N PHE A 251 4.37 11.71 24.69
CA PHE A 251 3.39 10.62 24.74
C PHE A 251 3.91 9.41 25.52
N VAL A 252 5.15 8.98 25.26
CA VAL A 252 5.78 7.85 25.96
C VAL A 252 5.99 8.17 27.45
N GLN A 253 6.37 9.40 27.81
CA GLN A 253 6.47 9.82 29.21
C GLN A 253 5.12 9.71 29.93
N ARG A 254 4.03 10.08 29.27
CA ARG A 254 2.66 9.94 29.81
C ARG A 254 2.24 8.47 29.95
N ILE A 255 2.60 7.61 29.00
CA ILE A 255 2.42 6.15 29.11
C ILE A 255 3.23 5.59 30.30
N GLN A 256 4.47 6.04 30.50
CA GLN A 256 5.31 5.65 31.65
C GLN A 256 4.67 6.04 32.98
N LEU A 257 4.14 7.25 33.07
CA LEU A 257 3.43 7.72 34.24
C LEU A 257 2.20 6.86 34.54
N LEU A 258 1.39 6.56 33.51
CA LEU A 258 0.22 5.70 33.62
C LEU A 258 0.64 4.29 34.08
N ALA A 259 1.63 3.69 33.42
CA ALA A 259 2.09 2.34 33.73
C ALA A 259 2.70 2.20 35.14
N GLY A 260 3.33 3.25 35.65
CA GLY A 260 3.92 3.26 36.99
C GLY A 260 2.91 3.45 38.12
N ASN A 261 1.85 4.23 37.90
CA ASN A 261 1.00 4.76 38.98
C ASN A 261 -0.49 4.44 38.85
N SER A 262 -0.96 3.96 37.69
CA SER A 262 -2.38 3.69 37.45
C SER A 262 -2.88 2.48 38.25
N SER A 263 -3.94 2.70 39.02
CA SER A 263 -4.67 1.65 39.71
C SER A 263 -5.58 0.86 38.75
N ALA A 264 -6.18 1.56 37.77
CA ALA A 264 -7.03 0.96 36.76
C ALA A 264 -6.23 -0.02 35.87
N LEU A 265 -5.05 0.37 35.41
CA LEU A 265 -4.18 -0.48 34.59
C LEU A 265 -3.66 -1.70 35.37
N GLN A 266 -3.39 -1.56 36.67
CA GLN A 266 -3.04 -2.70 37.53
C GLN A 266 -4.19 -3.72 37.66
N SER A 267 -5.43 -3.25 37.55
CA SER A 267 -6.63 -4.10 37.59
C SER A 267 -7.03 -4.69 36.24
N SER A 268 -6.41 -4.28 35.13
CA SER A 268 -6.78 -4.75 33.79
C SER A 268 -6.33 -6.20 33.54
N SER A 269 -7.25 -7.01 33.00
CA SER A 269 -6.94 -8.38 32.55
C SER A 269 -6.45 -8.43 31.10
N ILE A 270 -6.71 -7.39 30.30
CA ILE A 270 -6.44 -7.35 28.85
C ILE A 270 -5.02 -6.85 28.57
N ILE A 271 -4.55 -5.84 29.30
CA ILE A 271 -3.23 -5.25 29.07
C ILE A 271 -2.49 -5.02 30.37
N SER A 272 -1.28 -5.57 30.48
CA SER A 272 -0.42 -5.34 31.64
C SER A 272 0.34 -4.02 31.51
N PRO A 273 0.73 -3.37 32.63
CA PRO A 273 1.53 -2.15 32.58
C PRO A 273 2.84 -2.31 31.79
N LYS A 274 3.50 -3.47 31.94
CA LYS A 274 4.71 -3.80 31.18
C LYS A 274 4.43 -3.95 29.70
N ALA A 275 3.33 -4.62 29.33
CA ALA A 275 2.94 -4.77 27.92
C ALA A 275 2.61 -3.42 27.28
N LEU A 276 1.91 -2.53 27.98
CA LEU A 276 1.60 -1.19 27.47
C LEU A 276 2.88 -0.35 27.26
N LEU A 277 3.81 -0.39 28.22
CA LEU A 277 5.11 0.27 28.08
C LEU A 277 5.91 -0.29 26.91
N GLN A 278 5.89 -1.62 26.79
CA GLN A 278 6.54 -2.32 25.70
C GLN A 278 5.93 -1.89 24.36
N LEU A 279 4.62 -1.80 24.24
CA LEU A 279 3.97 -1.36 23.00
C LEU A 279 4.28 0.10 22.63
N ALA A 280 4.47 0.98 23.61
CA ALA A 280 4.83 2.38 23.38
C ALA A 280 6.34 2.58 23.13
N SER A 281 7.20 1.75 23.75
CA SER A 281 8.66 1.90 23.74
C SER A 281 9.34 0.99 22.72
N ASP A 282 8.86 -0.24 22.57
CA ASP A 282 9.52 -1.27 21.76
C ASP A 282 9.47 -0.90 20.29
N ALA A 283 10.65 -1.04 19.71
CA ALA A 283 10.92 -1.14 18.30
C ALA A 283 10.76 -2.58 17.78
N HIS A 284 10.04 -3.48 18.47
CA HIS A 284 9.88 -4.89 18.05
C HIS A 284 8.45 -5.41 18.18
N ASN A 285 8.08 -6.21 17.17
CA ASN A 285 6.88 -7.05 17.04
C ASN A 285 5.75 -6.55 16.13
N LEU A 286 6.08 -5.87 15.02
CA LEU A 286 5.44 -6.19 13.74
C LEU A 286 6.41 -6.87 12.75
N SER A 287 7.52 -7.43 13.28
CA SER A 287 8.56 -8.19 12.59
C SER A 287 8.79 -9.57 13.24
N LYS A 288 7.72 -10.25 13.67
CA LYS A 288 7.79 -11.71 13.95
C LYS A 288 7.53 -12.52 12.68
N ALA A 289 8.32 -12.21 11.66
CA ALA A 289 8.83 -13.15 10.68
C ALA A 289 10.27 -12.67 10.43
N ASN A 290 11.25 -13.54 10.69
CA ASN A 290 12.69 -13.37 10.41
C ASN A 290 13.53 -12.65 11.48
N SER A 291 13.66 -13.30 12.64
CA SER A 291 14.59 -12.93 13.72
C SER A 291 16.07 -13.22 13.42
N LEU A 292 16.54 -12.97 12.20
CA LEU A 292 17.97 -13.02 11.85
C LEU A 292 18.52 -11.70 11.29
N GLN A 293 17.67 -10.69 11.06
CA GLN A 293 18.07 -9.47 10.35
C GLN A 293 18.16 -8.21 11.23
N GLU A 294 17.88 -8.30 12.53
CA GLU A 294 17.74 -7.12 13.41
C GLU A 294 19.02 -6.71 14.18
N HIS A 295 20.15 -7.41 14.00
CA HIS A 295 21.41 -7.03 14.67
C HIS A 295 22.31 -6.03 13.91
N TYR A 296 22.00 -5.67 12.65
CA TYR A 296 22.88 -4.77 11.87
C TYR A 296 22.38 -3.32 11.71
N VAL A 297 21.11 -3.00 12.02
CA VAL A 297 20.54 -1.67 11.72
C VAL A 297 20.73 -0.64 12.86
N ARG A 298 21.27 -1.02 14.02
CA ARG A 298 21.46 -0.09 15.15
C ARG A 298 22.77 0.73 15.11
N SER A 299 23.57 0.65 14.04
CA SER A 299 24.89 1.33 13.98
C SER A 299 25.10 2.33 12.86
N THR A 300 24.08 2.69 12.05
CA THR A 300 24.24 3.71 10.99
C THR A 300 23.45 4.99 11.27
N SER A 301 23.53 5.46 12.52
CA SER A 301 23.25 6.85 12.89
C SER A 301 24.56 7.56 13.26
N ARG A 302 25.52 7.55 12.33
CA ARG A 302 26.61 8.51 12.33
C ARG A 302 27.12 8.65 10.91
N SER A 303 27.09 9.89 10.42
CA SER A 303 27.73 10.39 9.21
C SER A 303 28.64 9.39 8.49
N LEU A 304 28.18 8.89 7.34
CA LEU A 304 29.05 8.37 6.28
C LEU A 304 28.67 9.10 4.99
N ALA A 305 28.97 10.39 4.98
CA ALA A 305 29.52 10.97 3.76
C ALA A 305 30.82 10.22 3.44
N THR A 306 31.08 10.06 2.14
CA THR A 306 32.28 9.53 1.47
C THR A 306 32.38 8.02 1.17
N CYS A 307 32.33 7.75 -0.15
CA CYS A 307 32.88 6.63 -0.94
C CYS A 307 32.03 5.34 -1.05
N ALA A 308 31.67 4.80 -2.22
CA ALA A 308 32.00 5.13 -3.63
C ALA A 308 30.91 4.56 -4.57
N GLY A 309 30.59 5.28 -5.64
CA GLY A 309 29.65 4.86 -6.69
C GLY A 309 28.72 5.96 -7.19
N LEU A 310 29.28 7.10 -7.59
CA LEU A 310 28.54 8.22 -8.18
C LEU A 310 28.04 7.87 -9.58
N CYS A 311 26.73 7.68 -9.75
CA CYS A 311 26.00 7.94 -11.00
C CYS A 311 24.53 8.36 -10.72
N PHE A 312 24.35 9.68 -10.72
CA PHE A 312 23.22 10.53 -11.18
C PHE A 312 21.73 10.13 -11.00
N GLY A 313 20.98 11.09 -10.41
CA GLY A 313 19.57 11.37 -10.71
C GLY A 313 18.55 11.02 -9.62
N SER A 314 18.30 11.93 -8.67
CA SER A 314 17.10 12.02 -7.80
C SER A 314 16.56 10.74 -7.13
N SER A 315 17.34 9.67 -7.00
CA SER A 315 16.73 8.35 -6.93
C SER A 315 16.32 7.93 -5.53
N ARG A 316 15.04 7.61 -5.42
CA ARG A 316 14.39 6.88 -4.33
C ARG A 316 14.90 5.42 -4.22
N SER A 317 16.20 5.18 -4.41
CA SER A 317 16.79 3.83 -4.45
C SER A 317 16.63 3.07 -3.14
N SER A 318 16.43 3.78 -2.01
CA SER A 318 16.12 3.18 -0.72
C SER A 318 14.77 2.46 -0.69
N LEU A 319 13.82 2.83 -1.56
CA LEU A 319 12.49 2.21 -1.63
C LEU A 319 12.55 0.75 -2.10
N TRP A 320 13.59 0.40 -2.85
CA TRP A 320 13.76 -0.92 -3.46
C TRP A 320 14.72 -1.83 -2.68
N LEU A 321 15.28 -1.35 -1.56
CA LEU A 321 16.15 -2.15 -0.69
C LEU A 321 15.54 -3.50 -0.26
N PRO A 322 14.21 -3.63 -0.02
CA PRO A 322 13.61 -4.92 0.28
C PRO A 322 13.76 -5.95 -0.86
N LEU A 323 13.77 -5.50 -2.13
CA LEU A 323 14.05 -6.37 -3.27
C LEU A 323 15.51 -6.82 -3.26
N ASP A 324 16.45 -5.88 -3.04
CA ASP A 324 17.89 -6.21 -2.94
C ASP A 324 18.16 -7.25 -1.83
N LEU A 325 17.49 -7.13 -0.68
CA LEU A 325 17.62 -8.06 0.45
C LEU A 325 17.03 -9.43 0.16
N PHE A 326 15.82 -9.49 -0.40
CA PHE A 326 15.18 -10.77 -0.72
C PHE A 326 15.93 -11.51 -1.83
N LEU A 327 16.34 -10.80 -2.87
CA LEU A 327 17.12 -11.39 -3.96
C LEU A 327 18.44 -11.97 -3.46
N GLU A 328 19.06 -11.39 -2.43
CA GLU A 328 20.26 -11.95 -1.80
C GLU A 328 19.95 -13.17 -0.92
N ASP A 329 18.90 -13.11 -0.08
CA ASP A 329 18.48 -14.23 0.79
C ASP A 329 18.04 -15.47 -0.02
N ALA A 330 17.35 -15.24 -1.15
CA ALA A 330 16.97 -16.30 -2.08
C ALA A 330 18.18 -17.08 -2.65
N MET A 331 19.38 -16.48 -2.61
CA MET A 331 20.61 -17.10 -3.09
C MET A 331 21.29 -17.98 -2.04
N ASP A 332 20.92 -17.91 -0.76
CA ASP A 332 21.61 -18.62 0.34
C ASP A 332 21.33 -20.13 0.39
N GLY A 333 20.34 -20.62 -0.37
CA GLY A 333 20.10 -22.04 -0.63
C GLY A 333 21.01 -22.64 -1.72
N SER A 334 21.06 -23.98 -1.81
CA SER A 334 21.79 -24.67 -2.88
C SER A 334 21.13 -24.55 -4.26
N GLN A 335 19.83 -24.24 -4.30
CA GLN A 335 19.04 -23.97 -5.52
C GLN A 335 17.94 -22.96 -5.17
N VAL A 336 17.64 -22.03 -6.09
CA VAL A 336 16.47 -21.15 -6.00
C VAL A 336 15.23 -21.97 -6.34
N ASN A 337 14.26 -22.04 -5.43
CA ASN A 337 12.95 -22.61 -5.74
C ASN A 337 12.18 -21.64 -6.64
N ALA A 338 12.13 -21.92 -7.95
CA ALA A 338 11.59 -21.02 -8.96
C ALA A 338 10.15 -20.60 -8.67
N THR A 339 9.24 -21.53 -8.37
CA THR A 339 7.82 -21.24 -8.13
C THR A 339 7.65 -20.37 -6.89
N SER A 340 8.35 -20.70 -5.80
CA SER A 340 8.30 -19.91 -4.56
C SER A 340 8.92 -18.53 -4.74
N ALA A 341 10.01 -18.41 -5.49
CA ALA A 341 10.67 -17.13 -5.74
C ALA A 341 9.78 -16.22 -6.60
N ILE A 342 9.10 -16.75 -7.61
CA ILE A 342 8.16 -15.99 -8.45
C ILE A 342 7.02 -15.45 -7.60
N GLU A 343 6.32 -16.31 -6.84
CA GLU A 343 5.20 -15.90 -5.99
C GLU A 343 5.61 -14.81 -4.96
N ILE A 344 6.72 -15.03 -4.26
CA ILE A 344 7.18 -14.09 -3.23
C ILE A 344 7.60 -12.75 -3.84
N ILE A 345 8.32 -12.75 -4.97
CA ILE A 345 8.73 -11.50 -5.62
C ILE A 345 7.51 -10.79 -6.20
N THR A 346 6.55 -11.49 -6.80
CA THR A 346 5.30 -10.91 -7.30
C THR A 346 4.54 -10.20 -6.18
N ASP A 347 4.35 -10.86 -5.03
CA ASP A 347 3.67 -10.28 -3.87
C ASP A 347 4.45 -9.11 -3.26
N LEU A 348 5.78 -9.21 -3.19
CA LEU A 348 6.66 -8.16 -2.69
C LEU A 348 6.61 -6.93 -3.61
N VAL A 349 6.64 -7.13 -4.92
CA VAL A 349 6.54 -6.07 -5.92
C VAL A 349 5.19 -5.35 -5.82
N LYS A 350 4.07 -6.08 -5.74
CA LYS A 350 2.73 -5.49 -5.53
C LYS A 350 2.67 -4.69 -4.23
N SER A 351 3.21 -5.25 -3.15
CA SER A 351 3.23 -4.60 -1.84
C SER A 351 4.06 -3.32 -1.85
N LEU A 352 5.25 -3.35 -2.46
CA LEU A 352 6.12 -2.18 -2.58
C LEU A 352 5.51 -1.11 -3.49
N GLN A 353 4.89 -1.51 -4.60
CA GLN A 353 4.18 -0.60 -5.49
C GLN A 353 3.04 0.13 -4.76
N ALA A 354 2.27 -0.62 -3.94
CA ALA A 354 1.16 -0.06 -3.17
C ALA A 354 1.64 0.83 -2.01
N ILE A 355 2.71 0.44 -1.30
CA ILE A 355 3.28 1.21 -0.18
C ILE A 355 3.90 2.51 -0.68
N ASN A 356 4.62 2.45 -1.80
CA ASN A 356 5.38 3.59 -2.33
C ASN A 356 4.56 4.46 -3.29
N ALA A 357 3.32 4.04 -3.61
CA ALA A 357 2.42 4.68 -4.58
C ALA A 357 3.13 5.00 -5.91
N THR A 358 3.95 4.06 -6.39
CA THR A 358 4.74 4.22 -7.62
C THR A 358 3.96 3.75 -8.84
N THR A 359 4.31 4.27 -10.02
CA THR A 359 3.82 3.72 -11.29
C THR A 359 4.39 2.32 -11.52
N TRP A 360 3.74 1.54 -12.38
CA TRP A 360 4.29 0.22 -12.76
C TRP A 360 5.64 0.37 -13.48
N HIS A 361 5.82 1.44 -14.26
CA HIS A 361 7.11 1.81 -14.84
C HIS A 361 8.25 1.87 -13.80
N GLU A 362 8.10 2.70 -12.76
CA GLU A 362 9.11 2.87 -11.70
C GLU A 362 9.34 1.57 -10.92
N THR A 363 8.28 0.78 -10.76
CA THR A 363 8.31 -0.50 -10.04
C THR A 363 9.10 -1.55 -10.82
N PHE A 364 8.84 -1.70 -12.13
CA PHE A 364 9.61 -2.58 -12.99
C PHE A 364 11.07 -2.14 -13.08
N LEU A 365 11.33 -0.83 -13.15
CA LEU A 365 12.69 -0.30 -13.18
C LEU A 365 13.43 -0.63 -11.88
N GLY A 366 12.79 -0.44 -10.73
CA GLY A 366 13.33 -0.84 -9.43
C GLY A 366 13.68 -2.32 -9.35
N LEU A 367 12.81 -3.19 -9.88
CA LEU A 367 13.01 -4.64 -9.91
C LEU A 367 14.20 -5.04 -10.80
N TRP A 368 14.29 -4.51 -12.01
CA TRP A 368 15.41 -4.77 -12.92
C TRP A 368 16.74 -4.27 -12.35
N MET A 369 16.74 -3.09 -11.73
CA MET A 369 17.93 -2.52 -11.11
C MET A 369 18.42 -3.35 -9.92
N ALA A 370 17.52 -3.88 -9.08
CA ALA A 370 17.87 -4.76 -7.98
C ALA A 370 18.49 -6.09 -8.49
N ALA A 371 17.90 -6.69 -9.53
CA ALA A 371 18.42 -7.92 -10.13
C ALA A 371 19.77 -7.71 -10.85
N LEU A 372 19.96 -6.56 -11.52
CA LEU A 372 21.25 -6.21 -12.12
C LEU A 372 22.33 -6.00 -11.05
N ARG A 373 22.01 -5.29 -9.97
CA ARG A 373 22.93 -5.14 -8.83
C ARG A 373 23.32 -6.48 -8.22
N LEU A 374 22.39 -7.44 -8.11
CA LEU A 374 22.67 -8.80 -7.66
C LEU A 374 23.72 -9.47 -8.56
N VAL A 375 23.55 -9.39 -9.89
CA VAL A 375 24.48 -9.99 -10.87
C VAL A 375 25.84 -9.32 -10.85
N GLN A 376 25.87 -7.99 -10.73
CA GLN A 376 27.10 -7.20 -10.77
C GLN A 376 27.90 -7.15 -9.47
N ARG A 377 27.36 -7.66 -8.37
CA ARG A 377 28.04 -7.63 -7.09
C ARG A 377 29.31 -8.49 -7.12
N GLU A 378 30.45 -7.85 -7.33
CA GLU A 378 31.77 -8.45 -7.12
C GLU A 378 31.90 -8.81 -5.63
N ARG A 379 32.09 -10.10 -5.33
CA ARG A 379 32.49 -10.53 -3.99
C ARG A 379 33.96 -10.92 -4.04
N ASP A 380 34.76 -10.17 -3.30
CA ASP A 380 36.14 -10.50 -2.97
C ASP A 380 36.21 -10.70 -1.44
N PRO A 381 36.56 -11.90 -0.92
CA PRO A 381 37.03 -13.06 -1.64
C PRO A 381 35.91 -13.75 -2.45
N ILE A 382 36.34 -14.47 -3.48
CA ILE A 382 35.54 -15.40 -4.28
C ILE A 382 34.65 -16.19 -3.32
N GLU A 383 33.37 -16.29 -3.70
CA GLU A 383 32.37 -17.13 -3.04
C GLU A 383 33.00 -18.40 -2.48
N GLY A 384 32.47 -18.88 -1.35
CA GLY A 384 32.78 -20.23 -0.87
C GLY A 384 32.71 -21.26 -2.02
N PRO A 385 33.08 -22.52 -1.81
CA PRO A 385 33.49 -23.49 -2.86
C PRO A 385 32.59 -23.70 -4.10
N VAL A 386 31.40 -23.08 -4.18
CA VAL A 386 30.46 -23.09 -5.31
C VAL A 386 30.22 -21.65 -5.83
N PRO A 387 30.70 -21.27 -7.04
CA PRO A 387 30.34 -20.01 -7.68
C PRO A 387 28.85 -19.99 -8.02
N ARG A 388 28.14 -18.89 -7.71
CA ARG A 388 26.66 -18.76 -7.86
C ARG A 388 26.24 -17.88 -9.04
N LEU A 389 27.16 -17.54 -9.95
CA LEU A 389 26.87 -16.66 -11.10
C LEU A 389 25.68 -17.16 -11.93
N ASP A 390 25.62 -18.45 -12.25
CA ASP A 390 24.52 -19.04 -13.02
C ASP A 390 23.17 -18.86 -12.34
N THR A 391 23.12 -18.96 -11.01
CA THR A 391 21.91 -18.74 -10.23
C THR A 391 21.48 -17.27 -10.24
N ARG A 392 22.44 -16.32 -10.17
CA ARG A 392 22.14 -14.88 -10.28
C ARG A 392 21.62 -14.51 -11.67
N LEU A 393 22.22 -15.10 -12.70
CA LEU A 393 21.76 -14.93 -14.08
C LEU A 393 20.38 -15.56 -14.30
N CYS A 394 20.09 -16.70 -13.65
CA CYS A 394 18.75 -17.31 -13.64
C CYS A 394 17.72 -16.40 -12.96
N MET A 395 18.08 -15.77 -11.82
CA MET A 395 17.22 -14.77 -11.19
C MET A 395 16.89 -13.63 -12.16
N LEU A 396 17.91 -13.04 -12.79
CA LEU A 396 17.73 -11.92 -13.72
C LEU A 396 16.93 -12.30 -14.99
N PHE A 397 17.31 -13.36 -15.70
CA PHE A 397 16.77 -13.66 -17.03
C PHE A 397 15.58 -14.61 -17.05
N SER A 398 15.30 -15.32 -15.94
CA SER A 398 14.20 -16.29 -15.88
C SER A 398 13.16 -15.93 -14.82
N ILE A 399 13.59 -15.71 -13.57
CA ILE A 399 12.63 -15.44 -12.48
C ILE A 399 12.01 -14.06 -12.64
N ILE A 400 12.81 -12.99 -12.81
CA ILE A 400 12.28 -11.64 -12.97
C ILE A 400 11.40 -11.53 -14.23
N THR A 401 11.80 -12.16 -15.35
CA THR A 401 10.95 -12.18 -16.55
C THR A 401 9.61 -12.88 -16.31
N LEU A 402 9.58 -13.94 -15.50
CA LEU A 402 8.35 -14.66 -15.16
C LEU A 402 7.46 -13.85 -14.22
N VAL A 403 8.03 -13.18 -13.22
CA VAL A 403 7.31 -12.26 -12.34
C VAL A 403 6.61 -11.16 -13.16
N ILE A 404 7.31 -10.58 -14.13
CA ILE A 404 6.74 -9.54 -14.99
C ILE A 404 5.65 -10.12 -15.91
N ALA A 405 5.82 -11.34 -16.41
CA ALA A 405 4.80 -12.04 -17.19
C ALA A 405 3.52 -12.25 -16.37
N ASP A 406 3.63 -12.78 -15.16
CA ASP A 406 2.50 -13.02 -14.26
C ASP A 406 1.74 -11.71 -13.96
N LEU A 407 2.47 -10.62 -13.72
CA LEU A 407 1.88 -9.29 -13.49
C LEU A 407 1.16 -8.72 -14.70
N ILE A 408 1.60 -9.03 -15.92
CA ILE A 408 0.90 -8.61 -17.15
C ILE A 408 -0.33 -9.49 -17.38
N GLU A 409 -0.18 -10.81 -17.25
CA GLU A 409 -1.27 -11.77 -17.46
C GLU A 409 -2.43 -11.53 -16.47
N GLU A 410 -2.14 -11.14 -15.23
CA GLU A 410 -3.16 -10.75 -14.25
C GLU A 410 -4.00 -9.55 -14.73
N GLU A 411 -3.37 -8.49 -15.27
CA GLU A 411 -4.11 -7.32 -15.81
C GLU A 411 -4.93 -7.68 -17.05
N GLU A 412 -4.35 -8.45 -17.96
CA GLU A 412 -5.01 -8.86 -19.21
C GLU A 412 -6.18 -9.83 -18.96
N SER A 413 -6.10 -10.63 -17.90
CA SER A 413 -7.17 -11.54 -17.47
C SER A 413 -8.33 -10.78 -16.82
N GLU A 414 -8.04 -9.84 -15.90
CA GLU A 414 -9.06 -8.98 -15.26
C GLU A 414 -9.86 -8.16 -16.27
N ALA A 415 -9.19 -7.63 -17.31
CA ALA A 415 -9.83 -6.85 -18.38
C ALA A 415 -10.73 -7.70 -19.30
N CYS A 416 -10.43 -9.00 -19.45
CA CYS A 416 -11.24 -9.91 -20.27
C CYS A 416 -12.52 -10.36 -19.55
N ASP A 417 -12.48 -10.51 -18.23
CA ASP A 417 -13.65 -10.88 -17.42
C ASP A 417 -14.73 -9.78 -17.40
N GLU A 418 -14.33 -8.50 -17.45
CA GLU A 418 -15.28 -7.38 -17.58
C GLU A 418 -15.98 -7.35 -18.95
N ILE A 419 -15.25 -7.68 -20.03
CA ILE A 419 -15.75 -7.61 -21.42
C ILE A 419 -16.64 -8.81 -21.75
N GLU A 420 -16.41 -10.01 -21.18
CA GLU A 420 -17.27 -11.18 -21.42
C GLU A 420 -18.71 -11.01 -20.89
N SER A 421 -18.94 -10.05 -19.97
CA SER A 421 -20.29 -9.67 -19.55
C SER A 421 -21.08 -8.87 -20.62
N SER A 422 -20.41 -8.40 -21.67
CA SER A 422 -21.00 -7.61 -22.74
C SER A 422 -20.50 -8.03 -24.14
N ILE A 423 -21.35 -8.78 -24.85
CA ILE A 423 -21.36 -9.01 -26.31
C ILE A 423 -20.53 -10.21 -26.82
N GLY A 424 -21.22 -11.09 -27.53
CA GLY A 424 -20.75 -12.41 -27.96
C GLY A 424 -19.68 -12.44 -29.05
N ARG A 425 -18.82 -13.45 -28.92
CA ARG A 425 -18.02 -14.16 -29.92
C ARG A 425 -18.04 -13.59 -31.35
N HIS A 426 -17.20 -12.59 -31.61
CA HIS A 426 -16.34 -12.54 -32.81
C HIS A 426 -15.33 -11.38 -32.68
N MET A 427 -14.05 -11.65 -33.00
CA MET A 427 -12.88 -10.74 -32.92
C MET A 427 -12.31 -10.49 -31.49
N LYS A 428 -11.54 -11.47 -30.97
CA LYS A 428 -10.55 -11.21 -29.91
C LYS A 428 -9.43 -10.33 -30.50
N LYS A 429 -9.55 -9.01 -30.39
CA LYS A 429 -8.36 -8.16 -30.28
C LYS A 429 -8.01 -8.14 -28.80
N GLN A 430 -6.85 -8.69 -28.43
CA GLN A 430 -6.26 -8.49 -27.11
C GLN A 430 -6.22 -6.98 -26.86
N VAL A 431 -6.91 -6.53 -25.82
CA VAL A 431 -6.76 -5.17 -25.32
C VAL A 431 -5.40 -5.18 -24.61
N GLU A 432 -4.38 -4.59 -25.23
CA GLU A 432 -3.05 -4.47 -24.62
C GLU A 432 -3.17 -3.69 -23.31
N GLY A 433 -2.84 -4.33 -22.19
CA GLY A 433 -2.89 -3.73 -20.86
C GLY A 433 -1.90 -2.56 -20.69
N THR A 434 -2.17 -1.69 -19.72
CA THR A 434 -1.32 -0.52 -19.45
C THR A 434 0.08 -0.93 -18.98
N ARG A 435 0.21 -2.09 -18.30
CA ARG A 435 1.50 -2.59 -17.80
C ARG A 435 2.45 -2.99 -18.91
N ARG A 436 1.98 -3.45 -20.09
CA ARG A 436 2.87 -3.76 -21.23
C ARG A 436 3.60 -2.51 -21.72
N GLY A 437 2.90 -1.39 -21.84
CA GLY A 437 3.50 -0.10 -22.20
C GLY A 437 4.53 0.37 -21.17
N ASP A 438 4.25 0.14 -19.89
CA ASP A 438 5.16 0.47 -18.79
C ASP A 438 6.43 -0.40 -18.78
N VAL A 439 6.35 -1.69 -19.14
CA VAL A 439 7.53 -2.54 -19.33
C VAL A 439 8.40 -2.06 -20.49
N VAL A 440 7.79 -1.72 -21.64
CA VAL A 440 8.52 -1.22 -22.81
C VAL A 440 9.27 0.08 -22.46
N SER A 441 8.57 1.04 -21.85
CA SER A 441 9.19 2.31 -21.45
C SER A 441 10.28 2.11 -20.39
N CYS A 442 10.07 1.20 -19.43
CA CYS A 442 11.06 0.85 -18.41
C CYS A 442 12.34 0.30 -19.03
N LEU A 443 12.24 -0.64 -19.97
CA LEU A 443 13.41 -1.26 -20.61
C LEU A 443 14.14 -0.27 -21.53
N GLN A 444 13.42 0.64 -22.19
CA GLN A 444 14.04 1.74 -22.93
C GLN A 444 14.89 2.63 -21.99
N ASN A 445 14.34 3.01 -20.84
CA ASN A 445 15.06 3.80 -19.83
C ASN A 445 16.19 3.02 -19.15
N LEU A 446 16.08 1.69 -19.05
CA LEU A 446 17.12 0.85 -18.47
C LEU A 446 18.44 0.97 -19.24
N GLY A 447 18.38 1.21 -20.56
CA GLY A 447 19.54 1.42 -21.43
C GLY A 447 20.45 2.59 -21.01
N ASP A 448 19.91 3.58 -20.29
CA ASP A 448 20.68 4.74 -19.82
C ASP A 448 21.62 4.38 -18.64
N TYR A 449 21.38 3.25 -17.96
CA TYR A 449 22.16 2.80 -16.80
C TYR A 449 23.38 1.96 -17.20
N GLN A 450 24.24 2.49 -18.07
CA GLN A 450 25.37 1.76 -18.67
C GLN A 450 26.30 1.07 -17.65
N SER A 451 26.53 1.70 -16.48
CA SER A 451 27.34 1.12 -15.40
C SER A 451 26.77 -0.19 -14.84
N LEU A 452 25.44 -0.35 -14.84
CA LEU A 452 24.75 -1.54 -14.34
C LEU A 452 24.57 -2.64 -15.39
N LEU A 453 24.91 -2.35 -16.63
CA LEU A 453 24.69 -3.24 -17.75
C LEU A 453 25.96 -3.96 -18.20
N THR A 454 27.11 -3.73 -17.57
CA THR A 454 28.36 -4.42 -17.92
C THR A 454 28.24 -5.93 -17.64
N PRO A 455 28.39 -6.79 -18.68
CA PRO A 455 28.21 -8.23 -18.51
C PRO A 455 29.41 -8.88 -17.82
N PRO A 456 29.19 -9.88 -16.95
CA PRO A 456 30.25 -10.76 -16.47
C PRO A 456 30.99 -11.46 -17.62
N GLN A 457 32.26 -11.78 -17.43
CA GLN A 457 33.11 -12.36 -18.48
C GLN A 457 32.52 -13.65 -19.08
N ALA A 458 31.83 -14.47 -18.26
CA ALA A 458 31.19 -15.70 -18.70
C ALA A 458 30.06 -15.52 -19.73
N VAL A 459 29.36 -14.37 -19.69
CA VAL A 459 28.19 -14.09 -20.56
C VAL A 459 28.44 -13.00 -21.60
N THR A 460 29.66 -12.47 -21.66
CA THR A 460 30.04 -11.43 -22.63
C THR A 460 29.85 -11.90 -24.07
N THR A 461 30.12 -13.19 -24.34
CA THR A 461 29.95 -13.81 -25.65
C THR A 461 28.47 -13.84 -26.06
N ALA A 462 27.59 -14.26 -25.16
CA ALA A 462 26.15 -14.27 -25.35
C ALA A 462 25.58 -12.85 -25.54
N ALA A 463 26.07 -11.87 -24.77
CA ALA A 463 25.67 -10.48 -24.91
C ALA A 463 26.03 -9.92 -26.30
N ASN A 464 27.25 -10.20 -26.78
CA ASN A 464 27.70 -9.80 -28.11
C ASN A 464 26.87 -10.48 -29.22
N GLN A 465 26.48 -11.74 -29.03
CA GLN A 465 25.59 -12.45 -29.94
C GLN A 465 24.19 -11.81 -29.99
N ALA A 466 23.62 -11.44 -28.84
CA ALA A 466 22.33 -10.74 -28.78
C ALA A 466 22.38 -9.39 -29.50
N ALA A 467 23.45 -8.60 -29.30
CA ALA A 467 23.66 -7.35 -30.01
C ALA A 467 23.81 -7.54 -31.53
N ALA A 468 24.56 -8.55 -31.95
CA ALA A 468 24.74 -8.89 -33.36
C ALA A 468 23.42 -9.33 -34.02
N LYS A 469 22.60 -10.13 -33.32
CA LYS A 469 21.27 -10.56 -33.78
C LYS A 469 20.36 -9.36 -34.02
N ALA A 470 20.30 -8.42 -33.08
CA ALA A 470 19.52 -7.19 -33.22
C ALA A 470 20.03 -6.31 -34.38
N MET A 471 21.35 -6.19 -34.56
CA MET A 471 21.95 -5.43 -35.66
C MET A 471 21.63 -6.02 -37.04
N MET A 472 21.64 -7.34 -37.16
CA MET A 472 21.27 -8.05 -38.39
C MET A 472 19.79 -7.91 -38.72
N PHE A 473 18.92 -8.03 -37.72
CA PHE A 473 17.47 -7.85 -37.90
C PHE A 473 17.15 -6.43 -38.39
N ARG A 474 17.77 -5.40 -37.80
CA ARG A 474 17.66 -4.01 -38.26
C ARG A 474 18.17 -3.79 -39.68
N SER A 475 19.08 -4.66 -40.13
CA SER A 475 19.66 -4.64 -41.48
C SER A 475 18.87 -5.48 -42.50
N GLY A 476 17.76 -6.10 -42.09
CA GLY A 476 16.88 -6.89 -42.96
C GLY A 476 17.33 -8.33 -43.24
N ALA A 477 18.28 -8.87 -42.47
CA ALA A 477 18.74 -10.25 -42.61
C ALA A 477 17.89 -11.23 -41.78
N ASN A 478 17.65 -12.44 -42.31
CA ASN A 478 16.92 -13.50 -41.60
C ASN A 478 17.73 -13.99 -40.38
N THR A 479 17.19 -13.80 -39.18
CA THR A 479 17.78 -14.20 -37.90
C THR A 479 17.77 -15.71 -37.64
N SER A 480 17.10 -16.50 -38.49
CA SER A 480 16.94 -17.96 -38.35
C SER A 480 18.22 -18.78 -38.50
N TYR A 481 19.32 -18.16 -38.93
CA TYR A 481 20.60 -18.83 -39.17
C TYR A 481 21.62 -18.63 -38.02
N PHE A 482 21.24 -17.90 -36.97
CA PHE A 482 22.19 -17.37 -35.99
C PHE A 482 22.72 -18.43 -35.01
N GLU A 483 21.96 -19.48 -34.71
CA GLU A 483 22.42 -20.62 -33.87
C GLU A 483 23.65 -21.35 -34.46
N CYS A 484 23.99 -21.10 -35.72
CA CYS A 484 25.08 -21.77 -36.42
C CYS A 484 26.30 -20.88 -36.71
N ILE A 485 26.32 -19.59 -36.33
CA ILE A 485 27.44 -18.71 -36.68
C ILE A 485 28.58 -18.86 -35.68
N ASN A 486 29.75 -19.24 -36.18
CA ASN A 486 30.96 -19.42 -35.39
C ASN A 486 31.47 -18.06 -34.86
N MET A 487 31.86 -17.99 -33.58
CA MET A 487 32.29 -16.74 -32.93
C MET A 487 33.47 -16.05 -33.62
N LYS A 488 34.29 -16.80 -34.38
CA LYS A 488 35.45 -16.27 -35.11
C LYS A 488 35.07 -15.42 -36.32
N ASP A 489 33.82 -15.50 -36.79
CA ASP A 489 33.33 -14.79 -37.97
C ASP A 489 32.45 -13.58 -37.64
N MET A 490 32.27 -13.27 -36.35
CA MET A 490 31.51 -12.09 -35.93
C MET A 490 32.34 -10.81 -36.07
N PRO A 491 31.76 -9.73 -36.64
CA PRO A 491 32.47 -8.47 -36.75
C PRO A 491 32.78 -7.91 -35.36
N THR A 492 33.97 -7.36 -35.22
CA THR A 492 34.54 -6.79 -33.99
C THR A 492 33.76 -5.60 -33.42
N ASN A 493 32.69 -5.16 -34.07
CA ASN A 493 31.90 -3.97 -33.70
C ASN A 493 30.64 -4.29 -32.87
N CYS A 494 30.35 -5.56 -32.58
CA CYS A 494 29.20 -5.96 -31.78
C CYS A 494 29.57 -6.01 -30.29
N SER A 495 29.57 -4.86 -29.60
CA SER A 495 29.75 -4.77 -28.15
C SER A 495 28.40 -4.84 -27.44
N GLY A 496 27.99 -6.05 -27.04
CA GLY A 496 26.76 -6.28 -26.30
C GLY A 496 26.91 -6.11 -24.79
N ASN A 497 25.78 -5.89 -24.12
CA ASN A 497 25.70 -5.70 -22.67
C ASN A 497 24.51 -6.48 -22.08
N LEU A 498 24.29 -6.45 -20.77
CA LEU A 498 23.18 -7.17 -20.12
C LEU A 498 21.81 -6.72 -20.61
N HIS A 499 21.66 -5.47 -21.06
CA HIS A 499 20.38 -4.97 -21.60
C HIS A 499 19.98 -5.72 -22.87
N HIS A 500 20.93 -6.07 -23.73
CA HIS A 500 20.65 -6.91 -24.91
C HIS A 500 20.13 -8.30 -24.51
N LEU A 501 20.70 -8.91 -23.47
CA LEU A 501 20.26 -10.21 -22.97
C LEU A 501 18.88 -10.15 -22.28
N ILE A 502 18.60 -9.08 -21.53
CA ILE A 502 17.28 -8.84 -20.93
C ILE A 502 16.22 -8.74 -22.02
N VAL A 503 16.47 -7.95 -23.07
CA VAL A 503 15.53 -7.80 -24.19
C VAL A 503 15.33 -9.13 -24.92
N GLU A 504 16.38 -9.92 -25.16
CA GLU A 504 16.24 -11.27 -25.73
C GLU A 504 15.41 -12.20 -24.83
N ALA A 505 15.62 -12.17 -23.52
CA ALA A 505 14.86 -12.97 -22.56
C ALA A 505 13.37 -12.58 -22.57
N CYS A 506 13.07 -11.27 -22.63
CA CYS A 506 11.69 -10.77 -22.75
C CYS A 506 11.04 -11.15 -24.09
N ILE A 507 11.77 -11.10 -25.21
CA ILE A 507 11.27 -11.54 -26.52
C ILE A 507 10.99 -13.05 -26.51
N ALA A 508 11.89 -13.86 -25.95
CA ALA A 508 11.72 -15.31 -25.86
C ALA A 508 10.49 -15.73 -25.03
N ARG A 509 10.00 -14.85 -24.15
CA ARG A 509 8.81 -15.07 -23.31
C ARG A 509 7.56 -14.34 -23.80
N ASN A 510 7.57 -13.77 -25.02
CA ASN A 510 6.45 -12.99 -25.60
C ASN A 510 6.04 -11.77 -24.74
N LEU A 511 6.98 -11.21 -23.97
CA LEU A 511 6.78 -9.94 -23.26
C LEU A 511 7.04 -8.75 -24.18
N LEU A 512 7.94 -8.92 -25.15
CA LEU A 512 8.29 -7.94 -26.17
C LEU A 512 8.25 -8.57 -27.56
N ASP A 513 7.97 -7.73 -28.56
CA ASP A 513 8.15 -8.08 -29.95
C ASP A 513 9.55 -7.72 -30.45
N THR A 514 9.93 -8.29 -31.61
CA THR A 514 11.17 -7.95 -32.34
C THR A 514 11.27 -6.47 -32.75
N SER A 515 10.20 -5.69 -32.58
CA SER A 515 10.20 -4.23 -32.71
C SER A 515 11.17 -3.55 -31.73
N ALA A 516 11.49 -4.20 -30.60
CA ALA A 516 12.48 -3.71 -29.62
C ALA A 516 13.87 -3.48 -30.22
N TYR A 517 14.25 -4.21 -31.27
CA TYR A 517 15.53 -4.02 -31.96
C TYR A 517 15.67 -2.66 -32.66
N PHE A 518 14.56 -1.93 -32.85
CA PHE A 518 14.54 -0.60 -33.44
C PHE A 518 14.57 0.54 -32.42
N TRP A 519 14.63 0.25 -31.12
CA TRP A 519 14.69 1.29 -30.09
C TRP A 519 15.90 2.23 -30.30
N PRO A 520 15.73 3.56 -30.11
CA PRO A 520 16.82 4.51 -30.21
C PRO A 520 17.97 4.13 -29.27
N GLY A 521 19.20 4.09 -29.78
CA GLY A 521 20.38 3.77 -28.97
C GLY A 521 20.55 2.29 -28.60
N PHE A 522 19.62 1.40 -28.97
CA PHE A 522 19.73 -0.03 -28.62
C PHE A 522 20.87 -0.73 -29.35
N VAL A 523 21.11 -0.42 -30.63
CA VAL A 523 22.25 -0.96 -31.40
C VAL A 523 22.98 0.16 -32.14
N ASN A 524 24.31 0.18 -31.96
CA ASN A 524 25.22 1.12 -32.61
C ASN A 524 25.54 0.69 -34.06
N GLY A 525 24.63 0.99 -34.99
CA GLY A 525 24.89 0.89 -36.44
C GLY A 525 24.07 -0.15 -37.20
N ARG A 526 24.49 -0.39 -38.44
CA ARG A 526 23.97 -1.43 -39.36
C ARG A 526 25.11 -2.34 -39.77
N MET A 527 24.82 -3.62 -39.97
CA MET A 527 25.78 -4.58 -40.47
C MET A 527 25.97 -4.36 -41.98
N ASN A 528 27.11 -3.81 -42.38
CA ASN A 528 27.41 -3.54 -43.79
C ASN A 528 27.94 -4.78 -44.54
N GLN A 529 28.27 -5.88 -43.85
CA GLN A 529 28.77 -7.12 -44.45
C GLN A 529 28.15 -8.33 -43.73
N LEU A 530 27.52 -9.21 -44.51
CA LEU A 530 27.06 -10.52 -44.03
C LEU A 530 28.29 -11.44 -43.89
N PRO A 531 28.46 -12.20 -42.79
CA PRO A 531 29.58 -13.14 -42.65
C PRO A 531 29.60 -14.14 -43.83
N HIS A 532 30.78 -14.39 -44.38
CA HIS A 532 30.97 -15.30 -45.53
C HIS A 532 30.70 -16.79 -45.21
N SER A 533 30.29 -17.11 -43.99
CA SER A 533 30.02 -18.47 -43.50
C SER A 533 28.53 -18.78 -43.29
N MET A 534 27.62 -18.06 -43.95
CA MET A 534 26.19 -18.43 -43.93
C MET A 534 25.99 -19.74 -44.71
N PRO A 535 25.52 -20.84 -44.08
CA PRO A 535 25.19 -22.05 -44.82
C PRO A 535 24.03 -21.75 -45.78
N THR A 536 24.18 -22.15 -47.04
CA THR A 536 23.17 -21.97 -48.10
C THR A 536 21.85 -22.74 -47.85
N GLN A 537 21.80 -23.57 -46.80
CA GLN A 537 20.60 -24.28 -46.36
C GLN A 537 20.23 -23.93 -44.92
N VAL A 538 18.93 -23.67 -44.70
CA VAL A 538 18.30 -23.45 -43.39
C VAL A 538 18.50 -24.70 -42.52
N PRO A 539 18.97 -24.58 -41.25
CA PRO A 539 19.12 -25.73 -40.38
C PRO A 539 17.79 -26.44 -40.10
N GLY A 540 17.87 -27.76 -39.91
CA GLY A 540 16.77 -28.71 -40.05
C GLY A 540 15.54 -28.54 -39.15
N TRP A 541 15.57 -27.80 -38.04
CA TRP A 541 14.41 -27.74 -37.14
C TRP A 541 13.26 -26.86 -37.67
N SER A 542 13.56 -25.67 -38.21
CA SER A 542 12.50 -24.85 -38.81
C SER A 542 11.97 -25.44 -40.13
N SER A 543 12.84 -26.14 -40.88
CA SER A 543 12.45 -26.85 -42.10
C SER A 543 11.64 -28.12 -41.79
N PHE A 544 11.93 -28.79 -40.67
CA PHE A 544 11.14 -29.91 -40.17
C PHE A 544 9.76 -29.46 -39.69
N MET A 545 9.67 -28.36 -38.93
CA MET A 545 8.40 -27.80 -38.45
C MET A 545 7.52 -27.24 -39.58
N LYS A 546 8.13 -26.70 -40.64
CA LYS A 546 7.39 -26.30 -41.86
C LYS A 546 6.89 -27.48 -42.68
N GLY A 547 7.41 -28.68 -42.44
CA GLY A 547 7.11 -29.87 -43.22
C GLY A 547 7.72 -29.81 -44.63
N ALA A 548 8.01 -30.98 -45.20
CA ALA A 548 8.38 -31.05 -46.61
C ALA A 548 7.14 -30.71 -47.49
N PRO A 549 7.32 -30.02 -48.64
CA PRO A 549 6.22 -29.80 -49.56
C PRO A 549 5.62 -31.15 -50.01
N LEU A 550 4.29 -31.23 -50.06
CA LEU A 550 3.58 -32.44 -50.48
C LEU A 550 4.03 -32.82 -51.89
N THR A 551 4.49 -34.06 -52.05
CA THR A 551 4.89 -34.57 -53.36
C THR A 551 3.68 -34.65 -54.30
N PRO A 552 3.85 -34.47 -55.63
CA PRO A 552 2.74 -34.49 -56.59
C PRO A 552 1.91 -35.79 -56.53
N THR A 553 2.55 -36.91 -56.20
CA THR A 553 1.90 -38.20 -55.96
C THR A 553 0.96 -38.18 -54.75
N MET A 554 1.34 -37.50 -53.68
CA MET A 554 0.55 -37.38 -52.45
C MET A 554 -0.60 -36.38 -52.62
N ILE A 555 -0.39 -35.32 -53.40
CA ILE A 555 -1.44 -34.39 -53.83
C ILE A 555 -2.49 -35.13 -54.67
N ASN A 556 -2.07 -35.92 -55.66
CA ASN A 556 -2.99 -36.73 -56.47
C ASN A 556 -3.75 -37.77 -55.63
N ALA A 557 -3.11 -38.38 -54.63
CA ALA A 557 -3.77 -39.31 -53.72
C ALA A 557 -4.84 -38.61 -52.85
N LEU A 558 -4.53 -37.44 -52.29
CA LEU A 558 -5.47 -36.62 -51.50
C LEU A 558 -6.67 -36.12 -52.32
N VAL A 559 -6.45 -35.78 -53.58
CA VAL A 559 -7.53 -35.40 -54.52
C VAL A 559 -8.40 -36.61 -54.89
N SER A 560 -7.80 -37.81 -54.99
CA SER A 560 -8.52 -39.04 -55.36
C SER A 560 -9.33 -39.68 -54.21
N ALA A 561 -9.03 -39.32 -52.95
CA ALA A 561 -9.72 -39.85 -51.77
C ALA A 561 -9.99 -38.73 -50.74
N PRO A 562 -10.94 -37.82 -51.01
CA PRO A 562 -11.34 -36.82 -50.02
C PRO A 562 -11.97 -37.52 -48.81
N ALA A 563 -11.51 -37.16 -47.61
CA ALA A 563 -12.02 -37.71 -46.36
C ALA A 563 -13.54 -37.48 -46.24
N SER A 564 -14.29 -38.52 -45.87
CA SER A 564 -15.73 -38.42 -45.64
C SER A 564 -16.01 -37.50 -44.46
N ARG A 565 -16.87 -36.51 -44.66
CA ARG A 565 -17.34 -35.62 -43.59
C ARG A 565 -18.24 -36.41 -42.64
N TYR A 566 -17.66 -36.90 -41.54
CA TYR A 566 -18.39 -37.21 -40.32
C TYR A 566 -17.60 -36.66 -39.13
N ALA A 567 -17.90 -35.42 -38.76
CA ALA A 567 -17.90 -34.79 -37.43
C ALA A 567 -18.05 -33.28 -37.63
#